data_AF-A0A0D3AKK8-F1
#
_entry.id   AF-A0A0D3AKK8-F1
#
_cell.length_a   1.000
_cell.length_b   1.000
_cell.length_c   1.000
_cell.angle_alpha   90.00
_cell.angle_beta   90.00
_cell.angle_gamma   90.00
#
_symmetry.space_group_name_H-M   'P 1'
#
loop_
_entity.id
_entity.type
_entity.pdbx_description
1 polymer ?
#
loop_
_entity_poly.entity_id
_entity_poly.type
_entity_poly.pdbx_seq_one_letter_code
_entity_poly.pdbx_strand_id
1 'polypeptide(L)'
;MSRPVNGLVCCVGDSSITVCNPATRQTVKLPDLTRNGRDMYARLGYDPVEDQYKVLYPTGAFSVPVTSSEKQEWRKIENSTIDSYRIFSGGICIDGAIYNEIGQSRIVRFDVRTETITIIKAPEESDFLTMFPSTLLNYKGKLGGVDYKNVIRLWILEDAEKQEWSSMTCEFPSELKCLLGSYVVSTGDIHNGELMVFHPWSWSLKPFCVCYYDFKKESIIRKVEIKVNGEFRRIHGIGEKTCQMLCYPGYFENIRFL
;
A
#
# COMPACT_ATOMS: atom_id res chain seq x y z
N MET A 1 3.24 3.06 -8.84
CA MET A 1 4.33 2.88 -7.85
C MET A 1 3.77 2.11 -6.65
N SER A 2 4.52 1.14 -6.11
CA SER A 2 4.11 0.39 -4.91
C SER A 2 4.46 1.17 -3.63
N ARG A 3 3.93 0.71 -2.50
CA ARG A 3 4.46 1.12 -1.19
C ARG A 3 5.95 0.73 -1.08
N PRO A 4 6.77 1.54 -0.42
CA PRO A 4 8.16 1.20 -0.17
C PRO A 4 8.26 0.03 0.80
N VAL A 5 9.27 -0.82 0.60
CA VAL A 5 9.64 -1.90 1.51
C VAL A 5 11.11 -1.71 1.85
N ASN A 6 11.40 -1.44 3.12
CA ASN A 6 12.74 -1.12 3.60
C ASN A 6 13.46 -0.05 2.74
N GLY A 7 12.77 1.05 2.43
CA GLY A 7 13.34 2.15 1.64
C GLY A 7 13.39 1.92 0.12
N LEU A 8 13.13 0.70 -0.36
CA LEU A 8 13.08 0.37 -1.79
C LEU A 8 11.67 0.51 -2.35
N VAL A 9 11.55 0.92 -3.60
CA VAL A 9 10.27 1.19 -4.26
C VAL A 9 10.15 0.41 -5.56
N CYS A 10 9.00 -0.22 -5.79
CA CYS A 10 8.70 -0.85 -7.08
C CYS A 10 7.89 0.10 -7.98
N CYS A 11 8.46 0.38 -9.14
CA CYS A 11 7.88 1.22 -10.18
C CYS A 11 7.38 0.34 -11.32
N VAL A 12 6.16 0.60 -11.79
CA VAL A 12 5.54 -0.11 -12.90
C VAL A 12 5.30 0.91 -14.00
N GLY A 13 5.91 0.70 -15.15
CA GLY A 13 5.64 1.41 -16.40
C GLY A 13 4.74 0.59 -17.32
N ASP A 14 4.62 1.01 -18.58
CA ASP A 14 3.68 0.40 -19.54
C ASP A 14 3.94 -1.09 -19.82
N SER A 15 5.20 -1.51 -19.76
CA SER A 15 5.63 -2.90 -20.01
C SER A 15 6.83 -3.34 -19.15
N SER A 16 7.29 -2.47 -18.25
CA SER A 16 8.50 -2.72 -17.47
C SER A 16 8.22 -2.55 -15.98
N ILE A 17 8.86 -3.40 -15.18
CA ILE A 17 8.90 -3.25 -13.73
C ILE A 17 10.34 -2.96 -13.34
N THR A 18 10.52 -1.93 -12.53
CA THR A 18 11.84 -1.52 -12.01
C THR A 18 11.75 -1.40 -10.50
N VAL A 19 12.72 -1.95 -9.79
CA VAL A 19 12.92 -1.67 -8.37
C VAL A 19 13.97 -0.60 -8.25
N CYS A 20 13.68 0.46 -7.51
CA CYS A 20 14.61 1.54 -7.28
C CYS A 20 14.90 1.73 -5.79
N ASN A 21 16.14 2.12 -5.51
CA ASN A 21 16.54 2.68 -4.24
C ASN A 21 16.66 4.21 -4.42
N PRO A 22 15.69 5.01 -3.95
CA PRO A 22 15.73 6.46 -4.08
C PRO A 22 16.95 7.09 -3.40
N ALA A 23 17.44 6.52 -2.30
CA ALA A 23 18.55 7.06 -1.53
C ALA A 23 19.89 6.89 -2.27
N THR A 24 20.12 5.73 -2.89
CA THR A 24 21.36 5.47 -3.64
C THR A 24 21.25 5.78 -5.13
N ARG A 25 20.04 6.12 -5.61
CA ARG A 25 19.70 6.33 -7.03
C ARG A 25 19.95 5.10 -7.92
N GLN A 26 20.05 3.92 -7.31
CA GLN A 26 20.19 2.68 -8.04
C GLN A 26 18.84 2.14 -8.49
N THR A 27 18.87 1.44 -9.62
CA THR A 27 17.68 0.83 -10.20
C THR A 27 18.02 -0.54 -10.76
N VAL A 28 17.15 -1.51 -10.53
CA VAL A 28 17.20 -2.84 -11.14
C VAL A 28 15.95 -2.99 -12.00
N LYS A 29 16.16 -3.09 -13.32
CA LYS A 29 15.10 -3.40 -14.28
C LYS A 29 14.86 -4.91 -14.23
N LEU A 30 13.61 -5.32 -14.02
CA LEU A 30 13.20 -6.72 -14.07
C LEU A 30 12.91 -7.15 -15.53
N PRO A 31 12.89 -8.46 -15.83
CA PRO A 31 12.54 -8.94 -17.16
C PRO A 31 11.17 -8.43 -17.61
N ASP A 32 11.05 -8.04 -18.87
CA ASP A 32 9.81 -7.52 -19.42
C ASP A 32 8.73 -8.61 -19.42
N LEU A 33 7.48 -8.22 -19.12
CA LEU A 33 6.32 -9.12 -19.15
C LEU A 33 5.44 -8.79 -20.37
N THR A 34 4.99 -9.82 -21.08
CA THR A 34 4.03 -9.63 -22.17
C THR A 34 2.69 -9.16 -21.60
N ARG A 35 2.18 -8.04 -22.09
CA ARG A 35 0.91 -7.47 -21.62
C ARG A 35 -0.27 -8.29 -22.14
N ASN A 36 -1.12 -8.75 -21.22
CA ASN A 36 -2.34 -9.48 -21.57
C ASN A 36 -3.59 -8.56 -21.59
N GLY A 37 -3.41 -7.28 -21.96
CA GLY A 37 -4.48 -6.27 -22.00
C GLY A 37 -5.03 -5.81 -20.63
N ARG A 38 -4.44 -6.26 -19.52
CA ARG A 38 -4.83 -5.87 -18.15
C ARG A 38 -3.88 -4.81 -17.57
N ASP A 39 -4.34 -4.10 -16.55
CA ASP A 39 -3.50 -3.20 -15.75
C ASP A 39 -2.38 -4.00 -15.07
N MET A 40 -1.17 -3.46 -15.15
CA MET A 40 0.02 -4.08 -14.58
C MET A 40 0.19 -3.57 -13.15
N TYR A 41 0.14 -4.49 -12.19
CA TYR A 41 0.43 -4.21 -10.79
C TYR A 41 1.58 -5.10 -10.34
N ALA A 42 2.59 -4.49 -9.73
CA ALA A 42 3.68 -5.20 -9.10
C ALA A 42 3.78 -4.80 -7.63
N ARG A 43 4.26 -5.71 -6.80
CA ARG A 43 4.40 -5.52 -5.35
C ARG A 43 5.77 -6.01 -4.92
N LEU A 44 6.51 -5.14 -4.26
CA LEU A 44 7.74 -5.52 -3.60
C LEU A 44 7.41 -6.23 -2.29
N GLY A 45 8.10 -7.33 -2.03
CA GLY A 45 8.12 -8.02 -0.76
C GLY A 45 9.56 -8.27 -0.33
N TYR A 46 9.75 -8.49 0.96
CA TYR A 46 11.05 -8.75 1.57
C TYR A 46 10.93 -9.93 2.53
N ASP A 47 11.74 -10.96 2.32
CA ASP A 47 11.92 -12.05 3.26
C ASP A 47 13.03 -11.69 4.26
N PRO A 48 12.69 -11.48 5.55
CA PRO A 48 13.68 -11.17 6.57
C PRO A 48 14.58 -12.36 6.95
N VAL A 49 14.21 -13.60 6.58
CA VAL A 49 14.97 -14.81 6.94
C VAL A 49 16.09 -15.09 5.94
N GLU A 50 15.77 -15.11 4.65
CA GLU A 50 16.77 -15.29 3.58
C GLU A 50 17.39 -13.97 3.09
N ASP A 51 16.99 -12.84 3.69
CA ASP A 51 17.48 -11.49 3.36
C ASP A 51 17.28 -11.11 1.87
N GLN A 52 16.15 -11.55 1.31
CA GLN A 52 15.87 -11.47 -0.13
C GLN A 52 14.63 -10.63 -0.44
N TYR A 53 14.73 -9.77 -1.45
CA TYR A 53 13.58 -9.09 -2.04
C TYR A 53 13.01 -9.90 -3.19
N LYS A 54 11.68 -9.91 -3.29
CA LYS A 54 10.97 -10.46 -4.45
C LYS A 54 9.90 -9.50 -4.92
N VAL A 55 9.64 -9.49 -6.21
CA VAL A 55 8.50 -8.78 -6.80
C VAL A 55 7.43 -9.79 -7.17
N LEU A 56 6.24 -9.60 -6.63
CA LEU A 56 5.03 -10.30 -7.01
C LEU A 56 4.34 -9.53 -8.14
N TYR A 57 3.98 -10.23 -9.21
CA TYR A 57 3.04 -9.81 -10.24
C TYR A 57 1.73 -10.58 -10.04
N PRO A 58 0.75 -10.01 -9.31
CA PRO A 58 -0.42 -10.75 -8.83
C PRO A 58 -1.31 -11.27 -9.96
N THR A 59 -1.49 -10.50 -11.05
CA THR A 59 -2.42 -10.82 -12.13
C THR A 59 -2.08 -12.12 -12.85
N GLY A 60 -0.78 -12.41 -13.02
CA GLY A 60 -0.31 -13.66 -13.61
C GLY A 60 0.15 -14.70 -12.58
N ALA A 61 0.05 -14.38 -11.28
CA ALA A 61 0.64 -15.16 -10.19
C ALA A 61 2.10 -15.53 -10.48
N PHE A 62 2.91 -14.52 -10.82
CA PHE A 62 4.34 -14.68 -11.01
C PHE A 62 5.13 -13.97 -9.92
N SER A 63 6.25 -14.54 -9.52
CA SER A 63 7.24 -13.95 -8.62
C SER A 63 8.58 -13.82 -9.36
N VAL A 64 9.38 -12.84 -8.99
CA VAL A 64 10.78 -12.74 -9.45
C VAL A 64 11.64 -12.20 -8.31
N PRO A 65 12.80 -12.83 -8.03
CA PRO A 65 13.73 -12.27 -7.06
C PRO A 65 14.36 -10.98 -7.58
N VAL A 66 14.60 -10.02 -6.70
CA VAL A 66 15.30 -8.78 -7.03
C VAL A 66 16.78 -8.99 -6.74
N THR A 67 17.58 -9.13 -7.79
CA THR A 67 19.04 -9.30 -7.68
C THR A 67 19.75 -8.51 -8.79
N SER A 68 20.95 -8.01 -8.54
CA SER A 68 21.78 -7.40 -9.59
C SER A 68 22.43 -8.41 -10.55
N SER A 69 22.26 -9.72 -10.35
CA SER A 69 22.83 -10.78 -11.18
C SER A 69 22.03 -11.04 -12.46
N GLU A 70 22.70 -11.51 -13.52
CA GLU A 70 22.17 -11.61 -14.89
C GLU A 70 21.00 -12.61 -15.12
N LYS A 71 20.64 -13.47 -14.16
CA LYS A 71 19.53 -14.44 -14.33
C LYS A 71 18.36 -14.14 -13.42
N GLN A 72 17.58 -13.13 -13.81
CA GLN A 72 16.23 -12.91 -13.30
C GLN A 72 15.24 -13.57 -14.23
N GLU A 73 14.41 -14.46 -13.71
CA GLU A 73 13.34 -15.10 -14.48
C GLU A 73 12.07 -15.10 -13.64
N TRP A 74 10.95 -14.76 -14.29
CA TRP A 74 9.63 -14.84 -13.67
C TRP A 74 9.26 -16.30 -13.45
N ARG A 75 8.97 -16.65 -12.20
CA ARG A 75 8.54 -17.98 -11.79
C ARG A 75 7.04 -17.96 -11.58
N LYS A 76 6.35 -18.97 -12.11
CA LYS A 76 4.92 -19.14 -11.88
C LYS A 76 4.73 -19.71 -10.48
N ILE A 77 3.85 -19.09 -9.70
CA ILE A 77 3.50 -19.56 -8.37
C ILE A 77 2.57 -20.77 -8.51
N GLU A 78 2.92 -21.87 -7.85
CA GLU A 78 2.11 -23.10 -7.86
C GLU A 78 0.80 -22.90 -7.06
N ASN A 79 -0.27 -23.60 -7.47
CA ASN A 79 -1.58 -23.56 -6.80
C ASN A 79 -2.23 -22.17 -6.67
N SER A 80 -1.93 -21.25 -7.58
CA SER A 80 -2.53 -19.92 -7.61
C SER A 80 -3.94 -19.93 -8.18
N THR A 81 -4.93 -20.40 -7.42
CA THR A 81 -6.36 -20.22 -7.77
C THR A 81 -6.81 -18.79 -7.43
N ILE A 82 -6.05 -17.79 -7.89
CA ILE A 82 -6.45 -16.39 -7.78
C ILE A 82 -7.32 -16.10 -8.99
N ASP A 83 -8.61 -15.93 -8.75
CA ASP A 83 -9.54 -15.44 -9.77
C ASP A 83 -9.13 -14.00 -10.14
N SER A 84 -8.35 -13.93 -11.22
CA SER A 84 -7.59 -12.76 -11.69
C SER A 84 -8.42 -11.54 -12.11
N TYR A 85 -9.74 -11.57 -11.92
CA TYR A 85 -10.67 -10.63 -12.53
C TYR A 85 -10.81 -9.30 -11.79
N ARG A 86 -10.36 -9.18 -10.53
CA ARG A 86 -10.48 -7.92 -9.76
C ARG A 86 -9.38 -7.73 -8.72
N ILE A 87 -8.13 -7.58 -9.17
CA ILE A 87 -7.05 -7.15 -8.26
C ILE A 87 -7.12 -5.63 -8.17
N PHE A 88 -7.32 -5.11 -6.96
CA PHE A 88 -7.47 -3.67 -6.74
C PHE A 88 -6.14 -2.98 -6.49
N SER A 89 -6.12 -1.66 -6.72
CA SER A 89 -4.95 -0.83 -6.44
C SER A 89 -4.71 -0.75 -4.93
N GLY A 90 -3.63 -1.35 -4.46
CA GLY A 90 -3.30 -1.41 -3.04
C GLY A 90 -2.47 -2.64 -2.69
N GLY A 91 -1.68 -2.54 -1.63
CA GLY A 91 -0.93 -3.67 -1.08
C GLY A 91 0.15 -3.21 -0.11
N ILE A 92 0.46 -4.07 0.85
CA ILE A 92 1.45 -3.79 1.90
C ILE A 92 2.29 -5.04 2.16
N CYS A 93 3.59 -4.85 2.39
CA CYS A 93 4.47 -5.90 2.86
C CYS A 93 4.61 -5.77 4.39
N ILE A 94 4.28 -6.82 5.12
CA ILE A 94 4.42 -6.90 6.58
C ILE A 94 5.06 -8.25 6.89
N ASP A 95 6.19 -8.22 7.60
CA ASP A 95 6.84 -9.41 8.16
C ASP A 95 6.95 -10.61 7.19
N GLY A 96 7.61 -10.41 6.05
CA GLY A 96 7.79 -11.51 5.07
C GLY A 96 6.57 -11.83 4.21
N ALA A 97 5.45 -11.12 4.35
CA ALA A 97 4.24 -11.38 3.58
C ALA A 97 3.71 -10.14 2.87
N ILE A 98 3.29 -10.31 1.62
CA ILE A 98 2.61 -9.27 0.83
C ILE A 98 1.10 -9.48 0.93
N TYR A 99 0.39 -8.48 1.41
CA TYR A 99 -1.06 -8.45 1.47
C TYR A 99 -1.59 -7.59 0.32
N ASN A 100 -2.47 -8.15 -0.49
CA ASN A 100 -3.11 -7.48 -1.61
C ASN A 100 -4.62 -7.64 -1.55
N GLU A 101 -5.31 -6.55 -1.75
CA GLU A 101 -6.76 -6.58 -1.86
C GLU A 101 -7.19 -7.17 -3.20
N ILE A 102 -8.16 -8.08 -3.13
CA ILE A 102 -8.86 -8.63 -4.28
C ILE A 102 -10.37 -8.40 -4.11
N GLY A 103 -11.10 -8.38 -5.22
CA GLY A 103 -12.55 -8.18 -5.22
C GLY A 103 -13.32 -9.06 -4.23
N GLN A 104 -14.52 -8.60 -3.87
CA GLN A 104 -15.43 -9.30 -2.95
C GLN A 104 -14.93 -9.37 -1.50
N SER A 105 -14.33 -8.27 -1.00
CA SER A 105 -13.89 -8.15 0.41
C SER A 105 -12.91 -9.24 0.84
N ARG A 106 -11.95 -9.55 -0.04
CA ARG A 106 -10.93 -10.58 0.20
C ARG A 106 -9.53 -9.98 0.08
N ILE A 107 -8.59 -10.59 0.77
CA ILE A 107 -7.19 -10.21 0.77
C ILE A 107 -6.38 -11.46 0.43
N VAL A 108 -5.51 -11.34 -0.55
CA VAL A 108 -4.48 -12.34 -0.83
C VAL A 108 -3.28 -12.04 0.04
N ARG A 109 -2.87 -13.01 0.85
CA ARG A 109 -1.56 -13.05 1.52
C ARG A 109 -0.63 -13.91 0.68
N PHE A 110 0.47 -13.33 0.23
CA PHE A 110 1.56 -14.03 -0.42
C PHE A 110 2.74 -14.09 0.53
N ASP A 111 3.15 -15.28 0.93
CA ASP A 111 4.37 -15.48 1.72
C ASP A 111 5.59 -15.36 0.81
N VAL A 112 6.47 -14.39 1.06
CA VAL A 112 7.59 -14.08 0.16
C VAL A 112 8.58 -15.23 0.10
N ARG A 113 8.80 -15.92 1.22
CA ARG A 113 9.79 -16.98 1.32
C ARG A 113 9.28 -18.25 0.66
N THR A 114 8.14 -18.76 1.12
CA THR A 114 7.59 -20.03 0.63
C THR A 114 6.85 -19.88 -0.70
N GLU A 115 6.64 -18.65 -1.16
CA GLU A 115 5.86 -18.31 -2.36
C GLU A 115 4.46 -18.92 -2.36
N THR A 116 3.86 -19.05 -1.18
CA THR A 116 2.53 -19.63 -1.01
C THR A 116 1.47 -18.53 -0.92
N ILE A 117 0.28 -18.85 -1.40
CA ILE A 117 -0.86 -17.94 -1.45
C ILE A 117 -1.91 -18.43 -0.48
N THR A 118 -2.35 -17.56 0.42
CA THR A 118 -3.53 -17.79 1.26
C THR A 118 -4.55 -16.66 1.06
N ILE A 119 -5.83 -17.02 1.14
CA ILE A 119 -6.94 -16.07 1.00
C ILE A 119 -7.46 -15.75 2.40
N ILE A 120 -7.53 -14.47 2.71
CA ILE A 120 -8.11 -13.92 3.92
C ILE A 120 -9.42 -13.23 3.57
N LYS A 121 -10.48 -13.51 4.32
CA LYS A 121 -11.76 -12.81 4.22
C LYS A 121 -11.75 -11.64 5.19
N ALA A 122 -12.14 -10.47 4.72
CA ALA A 122 -12.41 -9.36 5.61
C ALA A 122 -13.74 -9.61 6.36
N PRO A 123 -13.93 -8.98 7.54
CA PRO A 123 -15.20 -9.02 8.27
C PRO A 123 -16.37 -8.53 7.40
N GLU A 124 -17.53 -9.16 7.51
CA GLU A 124 -18.68 -8.88 6.63
C GLU A 124 -19.23 -7.46 6.78
N GLU A 125 -19.16 -6.92 7.99
CA GLU A 125 -19.58 -5.57 8.36
C GLU A 125 -18.58 -4.47 7.94
N SER A 126 -17.41 -4.87 7.45
CA SER A 126 -16.31 -3.98 7.13
C SER A 126 -16.37 -3.47 5.68
N ASP A 127 -16.07 -2.18 5.51
CA ASP A 127 -16.04 -1.52 4.20
C ASP A 127 -14.65 -0.98 3.84
N PHE A 128 -13.61 -1.34 4.61
CA PHE A 128 -12.27 -0.84 4.37
C PHE A 128 -11.66 -1.33 3.04
N LEU A 129 -12.23 -2.39 2.44
CA LEU A 129 -11.91 -2.94 1.12
C LEU A 129 -12.90 -2.52 0.01
N THR A 130 -13.92 -1.72 0.31
CA THR A 130 -14.80 -1.15 -0.72
C THR A 130 -14.43 0.30 -1.03
N MET A 131 -13.57 0.89 -0.19
CA MET A 131 -13.14 2.28 -0.33
C MET A 131 -11.92 2.39 -1.25
N PHE A 132 -12.02 3.26 -2.25
CA PHE A 132 -10.88 3.61 -3.11
C PHE A 132 -10.30 4.97 -2.70
N PRO A 133 -8.97 5.09 -2.57
CA PRO A 133 -7.96 4.02 -2.62
C PRO A 133 -7.91 3.17 -1.33
N SER A 134 -7.32 1.97 -1.45
CA SER A 134 -7.21 0.97 -0.38
C SER A 134 -6.58 1.51 0.90
N THR A 135 -7.15 1.13 2.05
CA THR A 135 -6.76 1.60 3.39
C THR A 135 -5.96 0.59 4.20
N LEU A 136 -5.48 -0.48 3.57
CA LEU A 136 -4.63 -1.47 4.25
C LEU A 136 -3.46 -0.76 4.92
N LEU A 137 -3.11 -1.18 6.13
CA LEU A 137 -2.05 -0.59 6.93
C LEU A 137 -1.42 -1.63 7.85
N ASN A 138 -0.31 -1.26 8.46
CA ASN A 138 0.39 -2.08 9.43
C ASN A 138 0.16 -1.52 10.82
N TYR A 139 -0.57 -2.24 11.66
CA TYR A 139 -0.77 -1.91 13.07
C TYR A 139 0.10 -2.83 13.93
N LYS A 140 1.23 -2.29 14.42
CA LYS A 140 2.16 -3.02 15.30
C LYS A 140 2.58 -4.41 14.80
N GLY A 141 2.87 -4.52 13.50
CA GLY A 141 3.26 -5.77 12.84
C GLY A 141 2.09 -6.63 12.37
N LYS A 142 0.84 -6.19 12.57
CA LYS A 142 -0.36 -6.89 12.10
C LYS A 142 -1.01 -6.15 10.95
N LEU A 143 -1.62 -6.90 10.04
CA LEU A 143 -2.45 -6.33 8.99
C LEU A 143 -3.66 -5.64 9.60
N GLY A 144 -3.96 -4.43 9.14
CA GLY A 144 -5.21 -3.76 9.46
C GLY A 144 -5.77 -2.97 8.30
N GLY A 145 -6.98 -2.45 8.49
CA GLY A 145 -7.67 -1.59 7.54
C GLY A 145 -8.61 -0.63 8.27
N VAL A 146 -8.89 0.53 7.68
CA VAL A 146 -9.72 1.56 8.33
C VAL A 146 -10.95 1.86 7.49
N ASP A 147 -12.13 1.76 8.12
CA ASP A 147 -13.37 2.27 7.56
C ASP A 147 -13.74 3.62 8.19
N TYR A 148 -14.38 4.48 7.38
CA TYR A 148 -14.72 5.86 7.73
C TYR A 148 -16.20 6.15 7.49
N LYS A 149 -17.08 5.24 7.95
CA LYS A 149 -18.53 5.42 7.84
C LYS A 149 -19.02 6.52 8.80
N ASN A 150 -19.79 6.13 9.81
CA ASN A 150 -20.27 7.04 10.86
C ASN A 150 -19.21 7.29 11.94
N VAL A 151 -18.31 6.33 12.10
CA VAL A 151 -17.19 6.32 13.04
C VAL A 151 -15.92 5.94 12.26
N ILE A 152 -14.76 6.22 12.83
CA ILE A 152 -13.50 5.67 12.34
C ILE A 152 -13.33 4.32 13.02
N ARG A 153 -13.30 3.23 12.24
CA ARG A 153 -13.07 1.89 12.77
C ARG A 153 -11.79 1.31 12.18
N LEU A 154 -10.88 0.92 13.07
CA LEU A 154 -9.67 0.19 12.73
C LEU A 154 -9.92 -1.31 12.94
N TRP A 155 -9.82 -2.08 11.87
CA TRP A 155 -9.82 -3.54 11.87
C TRP A 155 -8.39 -4.06 11.97
N ILE A 156 -8.18 -5.11 12.76
CA ILE A 156 -6.86 -5.71 13.00
C ILE A 156 -7.01 -7.21 12.82
N LEU A 157 -6.18 -7.80 11.95
CA LEU A 157 -6.10 -9.24 11.79
C LEU A 157 -5.27 -9.82 12.92
N GLU A 158 -5.92 -10.54 13.84
CA GLU A 158 -5.29 -11.15 15.00
C GLU A 158 -4.63 -12.48 14.65
N ASP A 159 -5.32 -13.29 13.85
CA ASP A 159 -4.86 -14.62 13.42
C ASP A 159 -5.29 -14.86 11.96
N ALA A 160 -4.31 -14.94 11.06
CA ALA A 160 -4.55 -15.13 9.63
C ALA A 160 -5.03 -16.55 9.29
N GLU A 161 -4.67 -17.55 10.08
CA GLU A 161 -5.05 -18.95 9.83
C GLU A 161 -6.50 -19.17 10.27
N LYS A 162 -6.84 -18.67 11.46
CA LYS A 162 -8.21 -18.74 12.00
C LYS A 162 -9.16 -17.68 11.45
N GLN A 163 -8.63 -16.72 10.69
CA GLN A 163 -9.40 -15.59 10.14
C GLN A 163 -10.04 -14.73 11.25
N GLU A 164 -9.34 -14.57 12.37
CA GLU A 164 -9.83 -13.81 13.52
C GLU A 164 -9.46 -12.34 13.37
N TRP A 165 -10.47 -11.49 13.51
CA TRP A 165 -10.34 -10.04 13.44
C TRP A 165 -10.82 -9.41 14.75
N SER A 166 -10.10 -8.38 15.19
CA SER A 166 -10.56 -7.45 16.22
C SER A 166 -10.84 -6.09 15.60
N SER A 167 -11.58 -5.23 16.32
CA SER A 167 -11.78 -3.85 15.90
C SER A 167 -11.74 -2.87 17.06
N MET A 168 -11.30 -1.65 16.76
CA MET A 168 -11.38 -0.48 17.63
C MET A 168 -12.12 0.63 16.90
N THR A 169 -12.94 1.39 17.63
CA THR A 169 -13.73 2.50 17.07
C THR A 169 -13.45 3.78 17.81
N CYS A 170 -13.48 4.91 17.10
CA CYS A 170 -13.52 6.24 17.68
C CYS A 170 -14.45 7.15 16.88
N GLU A 171 -14.90 8.23 17.50
CA GLU A 171 -15.75 9.21 16.81
C GLU A 171 -14.98 9.85 15.66
N PHE A 172 -15.68 10.15 14.56
CA PHE A 172 -15.09 10.88 13.46
C PHE A 172 -15.02 12.37 13.83
N PRO A 173 -13.84 12.98 14.04
CA PRO A 173 -13.76 14.35 14.51
C PRO A 173 -14.37 15.30 13.48
N SER A 174 -15.24 16.21 13.92
CA SER A 174 -15.85 17.21 13.05
C SER A 174 -14.80 18.06 12.32
N GLU A 175 -13.69 18.36 13.00
CA GLU A 175 -12.53 19.04 12.42
C GLU A 175 -11.93 18.26 11.24
N LEU A 176 -11.73 16.95 11.39
CA LEU A 176 -11.22 16.09 10.32
C LEU A 176 -12.18 16.10 9.12
N LYS A 177 -13.49 16.10 9.38
CA LYS A 177 -14.54 16.10 8.36
C LYS A 177 -14.56 17.41 7.59
N CYS A 178 -14.38 18.53 8.29
CA CYS A 178 -14.26 19.85 7.69
C CYS A 178 -12.98 20.00 6.86
N LEU A 179 -11.86 19.44 7.34
CA LEU A 179 -10.55 19.58 6.69
C LEU A 179 -10.39 18.71 5.45
N LEU A 180 -10.80 17.45 5.52
CA LEU A 180 -10.52 16.44 4.48
C LEU A 180 -11.78 15.96 3.74
N GLY A 181 -12.98 16.36 4.18
CA GLY A 181 -14.23 15.92 3.59
C GLY A 181 -14.58 14.47 3.97
N SER A 182 -15.43 13.84 3.15
CA SER A 182 -15.90 12.46 3.35
C SER A 182 -14.97 11.39 2.79
N TYR A 183 -14.01 11.77 1.94
CA TYR A 183 -13.10 10.83 1.30
C TYR A 183 -11.70 10.96 1.87
N VAL A 184 -11.42 10.17 2.89
CA VAL A 184 -10.14 10.13 3.58
C VAL A 184 -9.46 8.79 3.40
N VAL A 185 -8.13 8.82 3.37
CA VAL A 185 -7.30 7.63 3.22
C VAL A 185 -6.31 7.58 4.35
N SER A 186 -6.09 6.36 4.85
CA SER A 186 -4.95 6.04 5.71
C SER A 186 -4.07 4.98 5.09
N THR A 187 -2.79 5.08 5.39
CA THR A 187 -1.73 4.26 4.82
C THR A 187 -0.53 4.28 5.74
N GLY A 188 0.28 3.23 5.64
CA GLY A 188 1.55 3.11 6.34
C GLY A 188 1.42 2.44 7.70
N ASP A 189 2.30 2.88 8.59
CA ASP A 189 2.69 2.17 9.81
C ASP A 189 2.13 2.87 11.05
N ILE A 190 1.24 2.21 11.79
CA ILE A 190 0.68 2.68 13.07
C ILE A 190 1.42 1.97 14.21
N HIS A 191 2.52 2.56 14.67
CA HIS A 191 3.30 2.01 15.79
C HIS A 191 2.84 2.58 17.13
N ASN A 192 2.62 3.89 17.18
CA ASN A 192 2.31 4.63 18.41
C ASN A 192 0.80 4.88 18.62
N GLY A 193 -0.06 4.34 17.76
CA GLY A 193 -1.50 4.65 17.75
C GLY A 193 -1.85 5.92 16.97
N GLU A 194 -0.86 6.52 16.29
CA GLU A 194 -1.05 7.68 15.41
C GLU A 194 -1.41 7.21 14.00
N LEU A 195 -2.61 7.57 13.55
CA LEU A 195 -3.12 7.32 12.22
C LEU A 195 -2.84 8.53 11.33
N MET A 196 -2.11 8.32 10.24
CA MET A 196 -1.93 9.35 9.22
C MET A 196 -3.10 9.34 8.24
N VAL A 197 -3.88 10.42 8.23
CA VAL A 197 -5.08 10.60 7.40
C VAL A 197 -4.88 11.76 6.43
N PHE A 198 -5.27 11.59 5.17
CA PHE A 198 -5.19 12.64 4.16
C PHE A 198 -6.28 12.46 3.09
N HIS A 199 -6.54 13.53 2.33
CA HIS A 199 -7.40 13.44 1.13
C HIS A 199 -6.52 13.04 -0.07
N PRO A 200 -6.81 11.93 -0.75
CA PRO A 200 -5.90 11.33 -1.73
C PRO A 200 -5.90 12.04 -3.08
N TRP A 201 -6.90 12.86 -3.39
CA TRP A 201 -6.99 13.57 -4.66
C TRP A 201 -6.71 15.06 -4.49
N SER A 202 -6.07 15.64 -5.49
CA SER A 202 -6.04 17.09 -5.64
C SER A 202 -6.79 17.50 -6.90
N TRP A 203 -7.85 18.27 -6.68
CA TRP A 203 -8.64 18.94 -7.73
C TRP A 203 -8.43 20.45 -7.73
N SER A 204 -7.47 20.98 -6.95
CA SER A 204 -7.35 22.43 -6.77
C SER A 204 -5.93 22.90 -6.47
N LEU A 205 -5.75 24.22 -6.49
CA LEU A 205 -4.52 24.90 -6.07
C LEU A 205 -4.27 24.83 -4.55
N LYS A 206 -5.17 24.22 -3.76
CA LYS A 206 -5.00 24.11 -2.31
C LYS A 206 -3.72 23.33 -1.96
N PRO A 207 -3.09 23.63 -0.81
CA PRO A 207 -2.04 22.80 -0.25
C PRO A 207 -2.56 21.39 0.05
N PHE A 208 -1.71 20.38 -0.06
CA PHE A 208 -2.06 19.05 0.43
C PHE A 208 -1.99 19.07 1.95
N CYS A 209 -2.99 18.48 2.61
CA CYS A 209 -3.03 18.39 4.06
C CYS A 209 -2.90 16.94 4.48
N VAL A 210 -1.97 16.69 5.40
CA VAL A 210 -1.80 15.42 6.10
C VAL A 210 -2.05 15.67 7.58
N CYS A 211 -2.95 14.90 8.17
CA CYS A 211 -3.26 14.94 9.59
C CYS A 211 -2.77 13.67 10.27
N TYR A 212 -2.25 13.81 11.48
CA TYR A 212 -1.96 12.68 12.36
C TYR A 212 -3.01 12.70 13.47
N TYR A 213 -3.74 11.61 13.56
CA TYR A 213 -4.85 11.42 14.48
C TYR A 213 -4.46 10.37 15.53
N ASP A 214 -4.59 10.70 16.80
CA ASP A 214 -4.30 9.78 17.90
C ASP A 214 -5.59 9.04 18.27
N PHE A 215 -5.61 7.72 18.03
CA PHE A 215 -6.77 6.88 18.35
C PHE A 215 -7.15 6.86 19.83
N LYS A 216 -6.18 7.08 20.73
CA LYS A 216 -6.43 7.05 22.19
C LYS A 216 -6.93 8.39 22.71
N LYS A 217 -6.44 9.48 22.14
CA LYS A 217 -6.84 10.85 22.53
C LYS A 217 -8.03 11.36 21.73
N GLU A 218 -8.45 10.62 20.72
CA GLU A 218 -9.53 10.96 19.80
C GLU A 218 -9.42 12.39 19.25
N SER A 219 -8.20 12.80 18.90
CA SER A 219 -7.90 14.16 18.46
C SER A 219 -6.80 14.21 17.41
N ILE A 220 -6.82 15.27 16.61
CA ILE A 220 -5.74 15.59 15.68
C ILE A 220 -4.58 16.15 16.50
N ILE A 221 -3.46 15.43 16.51
CA ILE A 221 -2.27 15.80 17.27
C ILE A 221 -1.26 16.60 16.43
N ARG A 222 -1.31 16.45 15.11
CA ARG A 222 -0.43 17.17 14.18
C ARG A 222 -1.11 17.36 12.84
N LYS A 223 -0.93 18.56 12.27
CA LYS A 223 -1.32 18.92 10.92
C LYS A 223 -0.09 19.33 10.13
N VAL A 224 0.06 18.82 8.91
CA VAL A 224 1.14 19.16 8.00
C VAL A 224 0.54 19.61 6.67
N GLU A 225 0.84 20.85 6.29
CA GLU A 225 0.47 21.38 4.98
C GLU A 225 1.67 21.33 4.04
N ILE A 226 1.54 20.57 2.96
CA ILE A 226 2.56 20.44 1.93
C ILE A 226 2.26 21.47 0.85
N LYS A 227 3.12 22.49 0.78
CA LYS A 227 3.09 23.53 -0.24
C LYS A 227 3.96 23.11 -1.42
N VAL A 228 3.32 22.87 -2.55
CA VAL A 228 3.99 22.60 -3.82
C VAL A 228 4.13 23.91 -4.59
N ASN A 229 5.35 24.22 -5.03
CA ASN A 229 5.65 25.46 -5.77
C ASN A 229 4.92 25.51 -7.13
N GLY A 230 4.75 26.72 -7.69
CA GLY A 230 3.98 26.91 -8.92
C GLY A 230 4.60 26.25 -10.16
N GLU A 231 5.92 26.21 -10.25
CA GLU A 231 6.63 25.60 -11.37
C GLU A 231 6.46 24.08 -11.40
N PHE A 232 6.64 23.41 -10.26
CA PHE A 232 6.41 21.98 -10.13
C PHE A 232 4.95 21.61 -10.41
N ARG A 233 4.00 22.44 -9.93
CA ARG A 233 2.58 22.27 -10.27
C ARG A 233 2.35 22.32 -11.77
N ARG A 234 2.97 23.28 -12.48
CA ARG A 234 2.85 23.42 -13.93
C ARG A 234 3.47 22.24 -14.68
N ILE A 235 4.69 21.83 -14.31
CA ILE A 235 5.40 20.71 -14.95
C ILE A 235 4.59 19.41 -14.81
N HIS A 236 3.99 19.18 -13.64
CA HIS A 236 3.27 17.94 -13.35
C HIS A 236 1.73 18.05 -13.46
N GLY A 237 1.21 19.19 -13.93
CA GLY A 237 -0.23 19.43 -14.12
C GLY A 237 -1.08 19.42 -12.83
N ILE A 238 -0.48 19.66 -11.67
CA ILE A 238 -1.18 19.63 -10.37
C ILE A 238 -2.13 20.82 -10.26
N GLY A 239 -3.44 20.53 -10.27
CA GLY A 239 -4.52 21.53 -10.23
C GLY A 239 -5.21 21.75 -11.59
N GLU A 240 -4.62 21.25 -12.69
CA GLU A 240 -5.26 21.19 -14.02
C GLU A 240 -5.78 19.78 -14.31
N LYS A 241 -5.08 18.76 -13.81
CA LYS A 241 -5.45 17.34 -13.90
C LYS A 241 -5.68 16.77 -12.50
N THR A 242 -6.51 15.72 -12.43
CA THR A 242 -6.66 14.94 -11.20
C THR A 242 -5.34 14.25 -10.89
N CYS A 243 -4.71 14.63 -9.78
CA CYS A 243 -3.51 13.96 -9.27
C CYS A 243 -3.88 13.12 -8.05
N GLN A 244 -3.38 11.88 -8.01
CA GLN A 244 -3.45 11.05 -6.81
C GLN A 244 -2.16 11.24 -6.00
N MET A 245 -2.32 11.57 -4.72
CA MET A 245 -1.23 11.63 -3.77
C MET A 245 -1.07 10.27 -3.08
N LEU A 246 0.17 9.82 -2.97
CA LEU A 246 0.56 8.64 -2.20
C LEU A 246 1.50 9.10 -1.09
N CYS A 247 1.15 8.76 0.15
CA CYS A 247 1.96 9.08 1.33
C CYS A 247 2.40 7.78 2.00
N TYR A 248 3.65 7.71 2.45
CA TYR A 248 4.22 6.53 3.11
C TYR A 248 4.92 6.97 4.40
N PRO A 249 4.16 7.19 5.49
CA PRO A 249 4.74 7.52 6.79
C PRO A 249 5.56 6.32 7.25
N GLY A 250 6.76 6.57 7.81
CA GLY A 250 7.69 5.51 8.17
C GLY A 250 8.65 5.09 7.05
N TYR A 251 8.60 5.73 5.87
CA TYR A 251 9.70 5.61 4.91
C TYR A 251 11.03 5.99 5.59
N PHE A 252 12.00 5.09 5.51
CA PHE A 252 13.38 5.35 5.89
C PHE A 252 14.28 5.12 4.68
N GLU A 253 15.35 5.90 4.61
CA GLU A 253 16.38 5.73 3.60
C GLU A 253 17.14 4.43 3.87
N ASN A 254 17.35 3.65 2.83
CA ASN A 254 18.15 2.43 2.90
C ASN A 254 19.38 2.61 2.03
N ILE A 255 20.56 2.41 2.62
CA ILE A 255 21.85 2.51 1.91
C ILE A 255 22.29 1.19 1.26
N ARG A 256 21.45 0.15 1.33
CA ARG A 256 21.71 -1.14 0.69
C ARG A 256 21.74 -0.97 -0.83
N PHE A 257 22.77 -1.56 -1.42
CA PHE A 257 22.90 -1.63 -2.87
C PHE A 257 22.00 -2.73 -3.42
N LEU A 258 21.33 -2.43 -4.54
CA LEU A 258 20.46 -3.38 -5.26
C LEU A 258 21.29 -4.33 -6.15
#